data_AF-A0A060WLR2-F1
#
_entry.id   AF-A0A060WLR2-F1
#
_cell.length_a   1.000
_cell.length_b   1.000
_cell.length_c   1.000
_cell.angle_alpha   90.00
_cell.angle_beta   90.00
_cell.angle_gamma   90.00
#
_symmetry.space_group_name_H-M   'P 1'
#
loop_
_entity.id
_entity.type
_entity.pdbx_description
1 polymer ?
#
loop_
_entity_poly.entity_id
_entity_poly.type
_entity_poly.pdbx_seq_one_letter_code
_entity_poly.pdbx_strand_id
1 'polypeptide(L)'
;MIGYFVSLTPPSTVPEHAHFLCQDFDSGVGLALLQPLCDLMETIWVAHRSLPFPCNQNALMHPWCDRVYLTDIMADFHCDVFFPQFDQSIFRKQER
;
A
#
# COMPACT_ATOMS: atom_id res chain seq x y z
N MET A 1 0.81 0.35 19.03
CA MET A 1 0.66 -0.17 17.65
C MET A 1 2.07 -0.37 17.11
N ILE A 2 2.46 -1.62 16.84
CA ILE A 2 3.74 -1.92 16.17
C ILE A 2 3.45 -1.84 14.66
N GLY A 3 4.14 -0.95 13.95
CA GLY A 3 4.04 -0.84 12.50
C GLY A 3 5.24 -1.51 11.83
N TYR A 4 4.98 -2.43 10.90
CA TYR A 4 6.03 -3.01 10.07
C TYR A 4 6.10 -2.28 8.73
N PHE A 5 7.31 -1.90 8.33
CA PHE A 5 7.58 -1.24 7.05
C PHE A 5 8.16 -2.26 6.07
N VAL A 6 7.41 -2.52 5.00
CA VAL A 6 7.80 -3.40 3.89
C VAL A 6 8.15 -2.54 2.68
N SER A 7 9.33 -2.73 2.12
CA SER A 7 9.74 -2.06 0.89
C SER A 7 9.51 -2.98 -0.33
N LEU A 8 8.97 -2.41 -1.41
CA LEU A 8 8.69 -3.05 -2.70
C LEU A 8 9.53 -2.46 -3.85
N THR A 9 10.76 -2.03 -3.54
CA THR A 9 11.70 -1.49 -4.53
C THR A 9 12.82 -2.49 -4.82
N PRO A 10 13.50 -2.42 -5.98
CA PRO A 10 14.72 -3.17 -6.19
C PRO A 10 15.92 -2.50 -5.48
N PRO A 11 16.36 -3.07 -4.35
CA PRO A 11 17.78 -3.30 -4.13
C PRO A 11 18.05 -4.78 -3.78
N SER A 12 19.31 -5.18 -3.83
CA SER A 12 19.76 -6.51 -3.38
C SER A 12 19.76 -6.69 -1.85
N THR A 13 19.39 -5.66 -1.08
CA THR A 13 19.40 -5.66 0.40
C THR A 13 18.27 -4.80 0.98
N VAL A 14 17.86 -5.10 2.21
CA VAL A 14 16.83 -4.35 2.94
C VAL A 14 17.31 -2.90 3.19
N PRO A 15 16.55 -1.87 2.79
CA PRO A 15 16.92 -0.47 3.06
C PRO A 15 17.02 -0.14 4.54
N GLU A 16 17.75 0.92 4.86
CA GLU A 16 17.85 1.42 6.24
C GLU A 16 16.46 1.73 6.80
N HIS A 17 16.18 1.23 8.01
CA HIS A 17 14.89 1.33 8.72
C HIS A 17 13.72 0.53 8.12
N ALA A 18 13.90 -0.19 7.01
CA ALA A 18 12.92 -1.18 6.57
C ALA A 18 13.04 -2.47 7.37
N HIS A 19 11.91 -3.09 7.68
CA HIS A 19 11.89 -4.37 8.39
C HIS A 19 12.00 -5.54 7.42
N PHE A 20 11.34 -5.41 6.27
CA PHE A 20 11.28 -6.44 5.24
C PHE A 20 11.46 -5.84 3.84
N LEU A 21 11.96 -6.67 2.93
CA LEU A 21 12.04 -6.40 1.50
C LEU A 21 11.31 -7.51 0.76
N CYS A 22 10.36 -7.14 -0.08
CA CYS A 22 9.63 -8.08 -0.93
C CYS A 22 9.83 -7.71 -2.41
N GLN A 23 9.82 -8.73 -3.26
CA GLN A 23 10.01 -8.56 -4.70
C GLN A 23 8.73 -8.07 -5.39
N ASP A 24 7.58 -8.36 -4.80
CA ASP A 24 6.26 -8.01 -5.33
C ASP A 24 5.24 -7.80 -4.20
N PHE A 25 4.08 -7.27 -4.59
CA PHE A 25 2.97 -6.96 -3.69
C PHE A 25 2.43 -8.22 -2.99
N ASP A 26 2.23 -9.31 -3.73
CA ASP A 26 1.63 -10.55 -3.20
C ASP A 26 2.52 -11.19 -2.13
N SER A 27 3.83 -11.16 -2.32
CA SER A 27 4.81 -11.59 -1.31
C SER A 27 4.73 -10.75 -0.05
N GLY A 28 4.52 -9.43 -0.18
CA GLY A 28 4.34 -8.53 0.95
C GLY A 28 3.05 -8.81 1.73
N VAL A 29 1.96 -9.09 1.02
CA VAL A 29 0.70 -9.53 1.62
C VAL A 29 0.87 -10.89 2.30
N GLY A 30 1.57 -11.82 1.66
CA GLY A 30 1.87 -13.14 2.19
C GLY A 30 2.69 -13.10 3.49
N LEU A 31 3.63 -12.17 3.63
CA LEU A 31 4.37 -11.99 4.89
C LEU A 31 3.45 -11.69 6.07
N ALA A 32 2.40 -10.90 5.87
CA ALA A 32 1.46 -10.56 6.93
C ALA A 32 0.65 -11.77 7.44
N LEU A 33 0.60 -12.86 6.67
CA LEU A 33 -0.03 -14.11 7.07
C LEU A 33 0.90 -15.06 7.83
N LEU A 34 2.22 -14.80 7.83
CA LEU A 34 3.20 -15.68 8.47
C LEU A 34 3.30 -15.39 9.96
N GLN A 35 3.49 -16.45 10.74
CA GLN A 35 3.82 -16.34 12.16
C GLN A 35 5.25 -15.77 12.33
N PRO A 36 5.50 -14.89 13.32
CA PRO A 36 4.55 -14.37 14.32
C PRO A 36 3.80 -13.10 13.86
N LEU A 37 4.01 -12.64 12.63
CA LEU A 37 3.47 -11.37 12.14
C LEU A 37 1.94 -11.37 12.11
N CYS A 38 1.30 -12.47 11.73
CA CYS A 38 -0.17 -12.53 11.72
C CYS A 38 -0.82 -12.38 13.10
N ASP A 39 -0.09 -12.66 14.19
CA ASP A 39 -0.58 -12.41 15.56
C ASP A 39 -0.36 -10.95 16.00
N LEU A 40 0.53 -10.23 15.32
CA LEU A 40 0.97 -8.87 15.66
C LEU A 40 0.35 -7.81 14.74
N MET A 41 0.01 -8.16 13.50
CA MET A 41 -0.45 -7.25 12.46
C MET A 41 -1.98 -7.14 12.46
N GLU A 42 -2.48 -5.97 12.86
CA GLU A 42 -3.92 -5.65 12.81
C GLU A 42 -4.33 -5.03 11.46
N THR A 43 -3.48 -4.20 10.87
CA THR A 43 -3.83 -3.42 9.67
C THR A 43 -2.63 -3.30 8.75
N ILE A 44 -2.84 -3.58 7.46
CA ILE A 44 -1.85 -3.39 6.41
C ILE A 44 -2.13 -2.04 5.74
N TRP A 45 -1.14 -1.16 5.76
CA TRP A 45 -1.21 0.13 5.09
C TRP A 45 -0.33 0.13 3.85
N VAL A 46 -0.92 0.37 2.69
CA VAL A 46 -0.19 0.57 1.44
C VAL A 46 0.10 2.06 1.30
N ALA A 47 1.33 2.46 1.60
CA ALA A 47 1.75 3.85 1.53
C ALA A 47 2.43 4.16 0.19
N HIS A 48 1.97 5.23 -0.46
CA HIS A 48 2.43 5.62 -1.78
C HIS A 48 3.62 6.57 -1.65
N ARG A 49 4.83 6.12 -2.02
CA ARG A 49 5.93 7.06 -2.29
C ARG A 49 6.47 7.01 -3.72
N SER A 50 6.22 5.90 -4.42
CA SER A 50 6.48 5.71 -5.86
C SER A 50 6.25 4.23 -6.18
N LEU A 51 5.11 3.66 -5.78
CA LEU A 51 4.84 2.26 -6.11
C LEU A 51 4.71 2.17 -7.64
N PRO A 52 5.33 1.18 -8.29
CA PRO A 52 5.14 0.95 -9.71
C PRO A 52 3.63 0.85 -10.01
N PHE A 53 3.20 1.41 -11.13
CA PHE A 53 1.80 1.39 -11.59
C PHE A 53 1.04 0.05 -11.31
N PRO A 54 1.63 -1.15 -11.51
CA PRO A 54 0.92 -2.40 -11.18
C PRO A 54 0.65 -2.60 -9.68
N CYS A 55 1.52 -2.14 -8.77
CA CYS A 55 1.32 -2.36 -7.33
C CYS A 55 0.13 -1.55 -6.77
N ASN A 56 -0.07 -0.33 -7.25
CA ASN A 56 -1.19 0.50 -6.81
C ASN A 56 -2.53 -0.05 -7.28
N GLN A 57 -2.58 -0.54 -8.52
CA GLN A 57 -3.79 -1.20 -9.05
C GLN A 57 -4.05 -2.51 -8.32
N ASN A 58 -3.02 -3.33 -8.08
CA ASN A 58 -3.17 -4.57 -7.33
C ASN A 58 -3.70 -4.34 -5.93
N ALA A 59 -3.20 -3.31 -5.22
CA ALA A 59 -3.72 -2.94 -3.91
C ALA A 59 -5.19 -2.52 -3.96
N LEU A 60 -5.59 -1.69 -4.93
CA LEU A 60 -6.99 -1.24 -5.08
C LEU A 60 -7.95 -2.36 -5.47
N MET A 61 -7.47 -3.36 -6.20
CA MET A 61 -8.26 -4.53 -6.63
C MET A 61 -8.18 -5.70 -5.65
N HIS A 62 -7.36 -5.60 -4.60
CA HIS A 62 -7.17 -6.69 -3.65
C HIS A 62 -8.44 -6.92 -2.82
N PRO A 63 -8.87 -8.17 -2.59
CA PRO A 63 -10.07 -8.47 -1.79
C PRO A 63 -10.04 -7.94 -0.36
N TRP A 64 -8.86 -7.62 0.18
CA TRP A 64 -8.70 -7.02 1.53
C TRP A 64 -8.61 -5.48 1.51
N CYS A 65 -8.76 -4.85 0.35
CA CYS A 65 -8.76 -3.40 0.25
C CYS A 65 -10.12 -2.84 0.66
N ASP A 66 -10.30 -2.65 1.96
CA ASP A 66 -11.57 -2.15 2.49
C ASP A 66 -11.71 -0.62 2.41
N ARG A 67 -10.59 0.11 2.43
CA ARG A 67 -10.60 1.58 2.56
C ARG A 67 -9.48 2.23 1.77
N VAL A 68 -9.83 3.35 1.12
CA VAL A 68 -8.87 4.26 0.48
C VAL A 68 -8.92 5.59 1.20
N TYR A 69 -7.78 5.99 1.78
CA TYR A 69 -7.65 7.28 2.46
C TYR A 69 -7.00 8.27 1.49
N LEU A 70 -7.81 9.18 0.94
CA LEU A 70 -7.35 10.20 0.00
C LEU A 70 -7.32 11.58 0.67
N THR A 71 -6.22 12.29 0.48
CA THR A 71 -6.12 13.71 0.83
C THR A 71 -6.38 14.51 -0.44
N ASP A 72 -7.48 15.25 -0.47
CA ASP A 72 -7.81 16.15 -1.57
C ASP A 72 -7.00 17.44 -1.44
N ILE A 73 -6.09 17.67 -2.39
CA ILE A 73 -5.25 18.86 -2.42
C ILE A 73 -5.90 19.85 -3.39
N MET A 74 -6.53 20.89 -2.85
CA MET A 74 -7.24 21.93 -3.61
C MET A 74 -6.30 22.93 -4.30
N ALA A 75 -5.25 22.45 -4.95
CA ALA A 75 -4.29 23.25 -5.69
C ALA A 75 -3.65 22.42 -6.82
N ASP A 76 -3.25 23.10 -7.89
CA ASP A 76 -2.64 22.46 -9.04
C ASP A 76 -1.11 22.38 -8.89
N PHE A 77 -0.56 21.21 -9.21
CA PHE A 77 0.88 20.95 -9.23
C PHE A 77 1.28 20.30 -10.55
N HIS A 78 2.52 20.54 -10.97
CA HIS A 78 3.11 19.78 -12.06
C HIS A 78 3.60 18.43 -11.54
N CYS A 79 2.83 17.38 -11.78
CA CYS A 79 3.16 16.01 -11.36
C CYS A 79 3.56 15.15 -12.57
N ASP A 80 4.55 14.27 -12.36
CA ASP A 80 4.98 13.22 -13.29
C ASP A 80 4.27 11.88 -13.03
N VAL A 81 3.72 11.70 -11.82
CA VAL A 81 2.96 10.52 -11.40
C VAL A 81 1.59 10.94 -10.86
N PHE A 82 0.55 10.20 -11.23
CA PHE A 82 -0.84 10.43 -10.80
C PHE A 82 -1.38 9.23 -10.03
N PHE A 83 -2.28 9.49 -9.08
CA PHE A 83 -3.03 8.44 -8.40
C PHE A 83 -3.93 7.71 -9.42
N PRO A 84 -3.97 6.36 -9.42
CA PRO A 84 -4.78 5.63 -10.39
C PRO A 84 -6.28 5.89 -10.18
N GLN A 85 -7.04 5.83 -11.26
CA GLN A 85 -8.50 5.80 -11.16
C GLN A 85 -8.95 4.49 -10.51
N PHE A 86 -10.01 4.55 -9.70
CA PHE A 86 -10.62 3.39 -9.04
C PHE A 86 -12.14 3.47 -9.14
N ASP A 87 -12.79 2.31 -9.01
CA ASP A 87 -14.22 2.17 -9.20
C ASP A 87 -14.99 2.83 -8.03
N GLN A 88 -15.64 3.96 -8.32
CA GLN A 88 -16.46 4.70 -7.37
C GLN A 88 -17.82 4.03 -7.07
N SER A 89 -18.18 2.98 -7.82
CA SER A 89 -19.34 2.14 -7.49
C SER A 89 -19.03 1.19 -6.32
N ILE A 90 -17.78 0.76 -6.20
CA ILE A 90 -17.24 -0.07 -5.12
C ILE A 90 -16.86 0.83 -3.93
N PHE A 91 -16.00 1.81 -4.16
CA PHE A 91 -15.51 2.70 -3.12
C PHE A 91 -16.35 3.97 -3.04
N ARG A 92 -17.08 4.11 -1.93
CA ARG A 92 -17.90 5.29 -1.66
C ARG A 92 -17.25 6.16 -0.59
N LYS A 93 -17.43 7.47 -0.72
CA LYS A 93 -17.01 8.43 0.31
C LYS A 93 -17.74 8.08 1.61
N GLN A 94 -16.99 7.84 2.67
CA GLN A 94 -17.56 7.62 3.99
C GLN A 94 -18.21 8.92 4.48
N GLU A 95 -19.52 8.88 4.75
CA GLU A 95 -20.22 9.96 5.43
C GLU A 95 -19.87 9.94 6.94
N ARG A 96 -19.76 11.12 7.54
CA ARG A 96 -19.40 11.31 8.95
C ARG A 96 -20.61 11.17 9.86
#